data_AF-A0A0P7XZ98-F1
#
_entry.id   AF-A0A0P7XZ98-F1
#
_cell.length_a   1.000
_cell.length_b   1.000
_cell.length_c   1.000
_cell.angle_alpha   90.00
_cell.angle_beta   90.00
_cell.angle_gamma   90.00
#
_symmetry.space_group_name_H-M   'P 1'
#
loop_
_entity.id
_entity.type
_entity.pdbx_description
1 polymer ?
#
loop_
_entity_poly.entity_id
_entity_poly.type
_entity_poly.pdbx_seq_one_letter_code
_entity_poly.pdbx_strand_id
1 'polypeptide(L)'
;MSLPIITADERLAEVRGVKAAVFGPSGVGKTTLLRTLRSSTTLFFDLEAGDLAIEGLAVDTIRPRTWRECRDFAVFIGGPNPALRKDQPYSEDHYQAICQKYGDPKVLEKYDTVFIDSITVAGRLCFQWCKGQPEAHSDKTGKPDVRGAYGLHGREMIAWLTHLQHTRAKNVIFVGILDEKFDDFNRKIFVPQIDGSKTGLELPGIVDEVLTLTSLPDDKGVPQRVFVCHTQNSWGYPAKDRSGRLDLLEPPHLGRLIEKIRQPLPIDARPLVTDAPRVPAPAATPQSDPTN
;
A
#
# COMPACT_ATOMS: atom_id res chain seq x y z
N MET A 1 -14.60 35.93 -5.99
CA MET A 1 -13.96 34.60 -5.74
C MET A 1 -13.28 34.19 -7.02
N SER A 2 -11.97 33.93 -7.00
CA SER A 2 -11.26 33.38 -8.16
C SER A 2 -11.62 31.90 -8.33
N LEU A 3 -11.72 31.44 -9.57
CA LEU A 3 -11.82 30.00 -9.86
C LEU A 3 -10.55 29.31 -9.30
N PRO A 4 -10.66 28.20 -8.55
CA PRO A 4 -9.51 27.50 -7.96
C PRO A 4 -8.79 26.65 -9.02
N ILE A 5 -8.31 27.29 -10.10
CA ILE A 5 -7.54 26.65 -11.16
C ILE A 5 -6.07 26.68 -10.74
N ILE A 6 -5.47 25.49 -10.59
CA ILE A 6 -4.02 25.34 -10.44
C ILE A 6 -3.40 25.40 -11.83
N THR A 7 -2.45 26.30 -12.04
CA THR A 7 -1.73 26.44 -13.32
C THR A 7 -0.86 25.22 -13.61
N ALA A 8 -0.41 25.08 -14.86
CA ALA A 8 0.48 23.98 -15.25
C ALA A 8 1.78 24.00 -14.44
N ASP A 9 2.36 25.19 -14.23
CA ASP A 9 3.61 25.37 -13.49
C ASP A 9 3.43 25.06 -12.00
N GLU A 10 2.34 25.54 -11.37
CA GLU A 10 2.00 25.19 -9.99
C GLU A 10 1.80 23.67 -9.84
N ARG A 11 1.08 23.03 -10.77
CA ARG A 11 0.87 21.57 -10.76
C ARG A 11 2.17 20.79 -10.89
N LEU A 12 3.12 21.29 -11.69
CA LEU A 12 4.44 20.66 -11.89
C LEU A 12 5.37 20.91 -10.69
N ALA A 13 5.21 22.04 -9.99
CA ALA A 13 5.98 22.38 -8.79
C ALA A 13 5.49 21.67 -7.51
N GLU A 14 4.24 21.17 -7.49
CA GLU A 14 3.70 20.41 -6.37
C GLU A 14 4.54 19.16 -6.07
N VAL A 15 5.13 19.11 -4.87
CA VAL A 15 5.80 17.92 -4.37
C VAL A 15 4.77 16.83 -4.09
N ARG A 16 4.89 15.70 -4.79
CA ARG A 16 4.05 14.53 -4.59
C ARG A 16 4.83 13.39 -3.95
N GLY A 17 4.34 12.94 -2.80
CA GLY A 17 4.85 11.76 -2.12
C GLY A 17 4.38 10.47 -2.79
N VAL A 18 5.25 9.47 -2.83
CA VAL A 18 4.97 8.16 -3.43
C VAL A 18 4.10 7.33 -2.48
N LYS A 19 3.02 6.76 -3.00
CA LYS A 19 2.19 5.80 -2.25
C LYS A 19 2.51 4.39 -2.75
N ALA A 20 3.13 3.58 -1.90
CA ALA A 20 3.57 2.24 -2.29
C ALA A 20 3.06 1.18 -1.32
N ALA A 21 2.70 0.02 -1.86
CA ALA A 21 2.50 -1.20 -1.09
C ALA A 21 3.56 -2.22 -1.47
N VAL A 22 4.33 -2.70 -0.49
CA VAL A 22 5.39 -3.68 -0.66
C VAL A 22 4.98 -4.99 -0.01
N PHE A 23 4.84 -6.04 -0.82
CA PHE A 23 4.47 -7.37 -0.37
C PHE A 23 5.63 -8.33 -0.52
N GLY A 24 5.76 -9.28 0.41
CA GLY A 24 6.75 -10.33 0.29
C GLY A 24 6.57 -11.40 1.35
N PRO A 25 7.16 -12.59 1.15
CA PRO A 25 7.03 -13.69 2.10
C PRO A 25 7.59 -13.30 3.48
N SER A 26 7.23 -14.09 4.50
CA SER A 26 7.81 -13.89 5.83
C SER A 26 9.34 -14.02 5.78
N GLY A 27 10.05 -13.22 6.57
CA GLY A 27 11.52 -13.25 6.65
C GLY A 27 12.29 -12.64 5.46
N VAL A 28 11.63 -12.20 4.38
CA VAL A 28 12.33 -11.64 3.20
C VAL A 28 13.04 -10.30 3.44
N GLY A 29 12.79 -9.67 4.60
CA GLY A 29 13.42 -8.41 5.01
C GLY A 29 12.59 -7.15 4.71
N LYS A 30 11.26 -7.23 4.75
CA LYS A 30 10.37 -6.06 4.56
C LYS A 30 10.69 -4.93 5.54
N THR A 31 10.74 -5.20 6.84
CA THR A 31 11.09 -4.22 7.87
C THR A 31 12.51 -3.68 7.69
N THR A 32 13.46 -4.50 7.20
CA THR A 32 14.85 -4.05 6.97
C THR A 32 14.96 -2.98 5.88
N LEU A 33 13.93 -2.81 5.04
CA LEU A 33 13.88 -1.72 4.06
C LEU A 33 13.92 -0.33 4.73
N LEU A 34 13.54 -0.19 6.01
CA LEU A 34 13.73 1.04 6.79
C LEU A 34 15.18 1.53 6.78
N ARG A 35 16.16 0.61 6.73
CA ARG A 35 17.60 0.95 6.66
C ARG A 35 17.98 1.63 5.34
N THR A 36 17.10 1.57 4.33
CA THR A 36 17.31 2.19 3.00
C THR A 36 16.64 3.56 2.88
N LEU A 37 16.03 4.04 3.96
CA LEU A 37 15.40 5.35 4.07
C LEU A 37 16.23 6.26 5.00
N ARG A 38 16.01 7.58 4.91
CA ARG A 38 16.63 8.54 5.81
C ARG A 38 15.88 8.54 7.14
N SER A 39 16.52 8.04 8.20
CA SER A 39 15.87 7.87 9.51
C SER A 39 15.39 9.19 10.12
N SER A 40 16.11 10.30 9.91
CA SER A 40 15.76 11.62 10.46
C SER A 40 14.48 12.23 9.87
N THR A 41 14.02 11.74 8.71
CA THR A 41 12.80 12.23 8.03
C THR A 41 11.79 11.10 7.80
N THR A 42 11.99 9.94 8.43
CA THR A 42 11.06 8.80 8.34
C THR A 42 10.37 8.61 9.68
N LEU A 43 9.03 8.54 9.66
CA LEU A 43 8.22 8.08 10.78
C LEU A 43 7.92 6.60 10.61
N PHE A 44 8.36 5.78 11.56
CA PHE A 44 8.05 4.36 11.59
C PHE A 44 6.72 4.13 12.32
N PHE A 45 5.77 3.52 11.64
CA PHE A 45 4.45 3.15 12.16
C PHE A 45 4.46 1.63 12.37
N ASP A 46 4.80 1.23 13.59
CA ASP A 46 5.09 -0.17 13.97
C ASP A 46 3.86 -0.84 14.62
N LEU A 47 3.31 -1.81 13.91
CA LEU A 47 2.22 -2.69 14.31
C LEU A 47 2.68 -4.12 14.58
N GLU A 48 3.79 -4.56 13.96
CA GLU A 48 4.30 -5.95 14.05
C GLU A 48 5.29 -6.20 15.20
N ALA A 49 5.63 -5.17 15.99
CA ALA A 49 6.71 -5.23 16.99
C ALA A 49 8.04 -5.68 16.34
N GLY A 50 8.34 -5.10 15.17
CA GLY A 50 9.45 -5.48 14.29
C GLY A 50 10.84 -5.03 14.76
N ASP A 51 11.01 -4.70 16.05
CA ASP A 51 12.20 -4.05 16.61
C ASP A 51 13.51 -4.81 16.31
N LEU A 52 13.46 -6.15 16.26
CA LEU A 52 14.64 -6.98 15.98
C LEU A 52 15.27 -6.72 14.60
N ALA A 53 14.48 -6.45 13.56
CA ALA A 53 14.98 -6.26 12.21
C ALA A 53 15.74 -4.91 12.04
N ILE A 54 15.45 -3.96 12.92
CA ILE A 54 15.96 -2.58 12.89
C ILE A 54 16.74 -2.22 14.16
N GLU A 55 17.21 -3.22 14.91
CA GLU A 55 18.03 -2.99 16.10
C GLU A 55 19.19 -2.04 15.78
N GLY A 56 19.34 -1.01 16.64
CA GLY A 56 20.33 0.07 16.49
C GLY A 56 19.96 1.20 15.52
N LEU A 57 18.83 1.11 14.80
CA LEU A 57 18.40 2.18 13.90
C LEU A 57 17.71 3.31 14.67
N ALA A 58 18.27 4.52 14.61
CA ALA A 58 17.69 5.71 15.22
C ALA A 58 16.56 6.29 14.35
N VAL A 59 15.40 5.64 14.35
CA VAL A 59 14.18 6.08 13.66
C VAL A 59 13.10 6.41 14.68
N ASP A 60 12.36 7.50 14.45
CA ASP A 60 11.23 7.86 15.30
C ASP A 60 10.05 6.92 15.03
N THR A 61 9.42 6.42 16.09
CA THR A 61 8.44 5.34 15.99
C THR A 61 7.14 5.64 16.76
N ILE A 62 6.00 5.34 16.15
CA ILE A 62 4.70 5.24 16.80
C ILE A 62 4.21 3.79 16.78
N ARG A 63 3.56 3.36 17.87
CA ARG A 63 3.15 1.96 18.10
C ARG A 63 1.67 1.84 18.44
N PRO A 64 0.76 2.02 17.47
CA PRO A 64 -0.65 1.78 17.71
C PRO A 64 -0.92 0.30 17.98
N ARG A 65 -1.82 0.02 18.92
CA ARG A 65 -2.23 -1.31 19.35
C ARG A 65 -3.68 -1.63 19.02
N THR A 66 -4.46 -0.62 18.62
CA THR A 66 -5.87 -0.76 18.29
C THR A 66 -6.21 -0.17 16.94
N TRP A 67 -7.28 -0.65 16.31
CA TRP A 67 -7.78 -0.04 15.07
C TRP A 67 -8.13 1.43 15.24
N ARG A 68 -8.64 1.84 16.41
CA ARG A 68 -8.94 3.24 16.70
C ARG A 68 -7.67 4.08 16.62
N GLU A 69 -6.60 3.66 17.29
CA GLU A 69 -5.31 4.37 17.21
C GLU A 69 -4.76 4.41 15.79
N CYS A 70 -4.96 3.37 14.97
CA CYS A 70 -4.58 3.42 13.55
C CYS A 70 -5.28 4.56 12.80
N ARG A 71 -6.57 4.79 13.08
CA ARG A 71 -7.35 5.90 12.50
C ARG A 71 -6.95 7.24 13.08
N ASP A 72 -6.71 7.31 14.40
CA ASP A 72 -6.26 8.52 15.08
C ASP A 72 -4.93 9.01 14.49
N PHE A 73 -3.93 8.13 14.35
CA PHE A 73 -2.66 8.52 13.74
C PHE A 73 -2.81 8.87 12.26
N ALA A 74 -3.68 8.16 11.53
CA ALA A 74 -3.92 8.50 10.13
C ALA A 74 -4.51 9.91 9.96
N VAL A 75 -5.48 10.32 10.80
CA VAL A 75 -5.99 11.71 10.76
C VAL A 75 -4.96 12.72 11.22
N PHE A 76 -4.13 12.37 12.21
CA PHE A 76 -3.05 13.25 12.67
C PHE A 76 -2.01 13.49 11.57
N ILE A 77 -1.71 12.46 10.78
CA ILE A 77 -0.77 12.50 9.65
C ILE A 77 -1.38 13.19 8.42
N GLY A 78 -2.63 12.86 8.10
CA GLY A 78 -3.29 13.26 6.87
C GLY A 78 -4.03 14.60 6.94
N GLY A 79 -4.31 15.08 8.16
CA GLY A 79 -5.20 16.22 8.38
C GLY A 79 -6.68 15.83 8.26
N PRO A 80 -7.59 16.80 8.43
CA PRO A 80 -9.02 16.57 8.31
C PRO A 80 -9.43 16.37 6.84
N ASN A 81 -10.43 15.54 6.60
CA ASN A 81 -11.07 15.41 5.30
C ASN A 81 -12.33 16.30 5.25
N PRO A 82 -12.31 17.41 4.48
CA PRO A 82 -13.41 18.38 4.47
C PRO A 82 -14.70 17.85 3.83
N ALA A 83 -14.65 16.70 3.14
CA ALA A 83 -15.83 16.08 2.55
C ALA A 83 -16.66 15.27 3.56
N LEU A 84 -16.15 15.04 4.77
CA LEU A 84 -16.78 14.19 5.77
C LEU A 84 -17.61 14.99 6.77
N ARG A 85 -18.70 14.38 7.25
CA ARG A 85 -19.51 14.94 8.32
C ARG A 85 -18.77 14.87 9.65
N LYS A 86 -19.12 15.74 10.59
CA LYS A 86 -18.46 15.92 11.89
C LYS A 86 -18.33 14.63 12.70
N ASP A 87 -19.32 13.75 12.63
CA ASP A 87 -19.40 12.48 13.37
C ASP A 87 -18.58 11.34 12.75
N GLN A 88 -18.04 11.54 11.54
CA GLN A 88 -17.33 10.48 10.81
C GLN A 88 -15.84 10.44 11.15
N PRO A 89 -15.20 9.25 11.09
CA PRO A 89 -13.74 9.16 11.13
C PRO A 89 -13.12 10.07 10.07
N TYR A 90 -12.01 10.72 10.44
CA TYR A 90 -11.26 11.69 9.62
C TYR A 90 -11.96 13.03 9.37
N SER A 91 -13.06 13.34 10.05
CA SER A 91 -13.68 14.66 10.03
C SER A 91 -12.80 15.74 10.67
N GLU A 92 -13.21 17.01 10.53
CA GLU A 92 -12.62 18.13 11.26
C GLU A 92 -12.67 17.90 12.78
N ASP A 93 -13.82 17.53 13.32
CA ASP A 93 -13.99 17.29 14.76
C ASP A 93 -13.09 16.13 15.24
N HIS A 94 -12.94 15.07 14.44
CA HIS A 94 -12.00 13.99 14.74
C HIS A 94 -10.55 14.51 14.77
N TYR A 95 -10.14 15.26 13.75
CA TYR A 95 -8.79 15.84 13.68
C TYR A 95 -8.48 16.75 14.87
N GLN A 96 -9.42 17.63 15.24
CA GLN A 96 -9.26 18.54 16.37
C GLN A 96 -9.14 17.78 17.70
N ALA A 97 -9.97 16.76 17.91
CA ALA A 97 -9.88 15.91 19.10
C ALA A 97 -8.51 15.21 19.19
N ILE A 98 -7.96 14.76 18.05
CA ILE A 98 -6.64 14.14 18.01
C ILE A 98 -5.51 15.15 18.20
N CYS A 99 -5.62 16.37 17.67
CA CYS A 99 -4.64 17.44 17.96
C CYS A 99 -4.64 17.81 19.46
N GLN A 100 -5.80 17.82 20.11
CA GLN A 100 -5.88 18.00 21.57
C GLN A 100 -5.21 16.85 22.34
N LYS A 101 -5.32 15.61 21.83
CA LYS A 101 -4.76 14.40 22.45
C LYS A 101 -3.25 14.27 22.24
N TYR A 102 -2.74 14.53 21.04
CA TYR A 102 -1.34 14.29 20.65
C TYR A 102 -0.49 15.56 20.54
N GLY A 103 -1.10 16.74 20.58
CA GLY A 103 -0.43 18.03 20.49
C GLY A 103 -0.39 18.61 19.06
N ASP A 104 0.52 19.55 18.84
CA ASP A 104 0.62 20.29 17.57
C ASP A 104 1.11 19.37 16.44
N PRO A 105 0.33 19.18 15.34
CA PRO A 105 0.71 18.35 14.20
C PRO A 105 1.97 18.85 13.47
N LYS A 106 2.48 20.05 13.73
CA LYS A 106 3.77 20.55 13.19
C LYS A 106 4.94 19.62 13.50
N VAL A 107 4.88 18.83 14.57
CA VAL A 107 5.90 17.82 14.88
C VAL A 107 6.05 16.78 13.76
N LEU A 108 5.03 16.63 12.91
CA LEU A 108 5.04 15.72 11.76
C LEU A 108 5.61 16.34 10.48
N GLU A 109 5.83 17.65 10.43
CA GLU A 109 6.35 18.34 9.22
C GLU A 109 7.76 17.88 8.86
N LYS A 110 8.57 17.49 9.86
CA LYS A 110 9.93 16.97 9.64
C LYS A 110 9.97 15.63 8.89
N TYR A 111 8.85 14.88 8.85
CA TYR A 111 8.80 13.59 8.17
C TYR A 111 8.31 13.72 6.74
N ASP A 112 9.14 13.28 5.80
CA ASP A 112 8.74 13.14 4.39
C ASP A 112 8.17 11.75 4.08
N THR A 113 8.39 10.77 4.96
CA THR A 113 8.02 9.37 4.74
C THR A 113 7.36 8.78 5.98
N VAL A 114 6.24 8.10 5.77
CA VAL A 114 5.60 7.23 6.78
C VAL A 114 5.73 5.79 6.31
N PHE A 115 6.43 4.98 7.09
CA PHE A 115 6.64 3.56 6.82
C PHE A 115 5.77 2.73 7.75
N ILE A 116 4.83 1.97 7.21
CA ILE A 116 3.78 1.28 7.95
C ILE A 116 4.01 -0.23 7.90
N ASP A 117 4.40 -0.80 9.04
CA ASP A 117 4.70 -2.23 9.20
C ASP A 117 3.79 -2.86 10.26
N SER A 118 2.67 -3.51 9.89
CA SER A 118 2.27 -3.87 8.53
C SER A 118 0.80 -3.62 8.25
N ILE A 119 0.47 -3.49 6.97
CA ILE A 119 -0.93 -3.49 6.49
C ILE A 119 -1.63 -4.81 6.84
N THR A 120 -0.89 -5.91 6.94
CA THR A 120 -1.40 -7.22 7.35
C THR A 120 -1.89 -7.17 8.81
N VAL A 121 -1.11 -6.60 9.74
CA VAL A 121 -1.57 -6.45 11.13
C VAL A 121 -2.65 -5.37 11.27
N ALA A 122 -2.56 -4.27 10.53
CA ALA A 122 -3.63 -3.26 10.48
C ALA A 122 -4.97 -3.91 10.08
N GLY A 123 -4.95 -4.79 9.07
CA GLY A 123 -6.09 -5.59 8.64
C GLY A 123 -6.71 -6.41 9.76
N ARG A 124 -5.87 -7.14 10.51
CA ARG A 124 -6.32 -7.96 11.66
C ARG A 124 -6.94 -7.11 12.77
N LEU A 125 -6.30 -6.00 13.13
CA LEU A 125 -6.83 -5.06 14.13
C LEU A 125 -8.18 -4.49 13.70
N CYS A 126 -8.29 -4.10 12.43
CA CYS A 126 -9.54 -3.61 11.83
C CYS A 126 -10.63 -4.68 11.90
N PHE A 127 -10.35 -5.90 11.46
CA PHE A 127 -11.33 -6.98 11.45
C PHE A 127 -11.78 -7.36 12.87
N GLN A 128 -10.85 -7.40 13.82
CA GLN A 128 -11.17 -7.61 15.23
C GLN A 128 -12.09 -6.52 15.78
N TRP A 129 -11.81 -5.25 15.46
CA TRP A 129 -12.67 -4.13 15.86
C TRP A 129 -14.06 -4.21 15.20
N CYS A 130 -14.12 -4.58 13.92
CA CYS A 130 -15.37 -4.71 13.15
C CYS A 130 -16.30 -5.76 13.74
N LYS A 131 -15.77 -6.91 14.21
CA LYS A 131 -16.56 -7.97 14.86
C LYS A 131 -17.31 -7.48 16.12
N GLY A 132 -16.85 -6.41 16.75
CA GLY A 132 -17.51 -5.81 17.91
C GLY A 132 -18.50 -4.68 17.58
N GLN A 133 -18.70 -4.35 16.30
CA GLN A 133 -19.62 -3.28 15.91
C GLN A 133 -21.06 -3.78 15.72
N PRO A 134 -22.06 -2.89 15.83
CA PRO A 134 -23.47 -3.24 15.61
C PRO A 134 -23.72 -3.93 14.26
N GLU A 135 -23.08 -3.46 13.18
CA GLU A 135 -23.22 -4.01 11.82
C GLU A 135 -22.66 -5.44 11.67
N ALA A 136 -21.91 -5.93 12.64
CA ALA A 136 -21.45 -7.32 12.72
C ALA A 136 -22.42 -8.21 13.50
N HIS A 137 -23.64 -7.74 13.80
CA HIS A 137 -24.67 -8.50 14.49
C HIS A 137 -26.00 -8.41 13.73
N SER A 138 -26.76 -9.50 13.75
CA SER A 138 -28.08 -9.55 13.10
C SER A 138 -29.12 -8.77 13.90
N ASP A 139 -29.75 -7.76 13.29
CA ASP A 139 -30.86 -7.01 13.92
C ASP A 139 -32.03 -7.91 14.35
N LYS A 140 -32.23 -9.04 13.66
CA LYS A 140 -33.32 -9.98 13.93
C LYS A 140 -33.04 -10.94 15.08
N THR A 141 -31.77 -11.33 15.27
CA THR A 141 -31.42 -12.46 16.16
C THR A 141 -30.36 -12.12 17.20
N GLY A 142 -29.71 -10.96 17.10
CA GLY A 142 -28.57 -10.55 17.93
C GLY A 142 -27.29 -11.39 17.72
N LYS A 143 -27.34 -12.42 16.85
CA LYS A 143 -26.20 -13.31 16.61
C LYS A 143 -25.13 -12.63 15.73
N PRO A 144 -23.84 -13.00 15.89
CA PRO A 144 -22.78 -12.50 15.03
C PRO A 144 -23.07 -12.73 13.54
N ASP A 145 -23.00 -11.66 12.75
CA ASP A 145 -23.05 -11.67 11.30
C ASP A 145 -21.64 -11.45 10.72
N VAL A 146 -21.04 -12.56 10.30
CA VAL A 146 -19.70 -12.57 9.69
C VAL A 146 -19.67 -11.78 8.38
N ARG A 147 -20.75 -11.78 7.59
CA ARG A 147 -20.81 -11.04 6.32
C ARG A 147 -20.83 -9.53 6.58
N GLY A 148 -21.64 -9.10 7.55
CA GLY A 148 -21.67 -7.71 8.04
C GLY A 148 -20.28 -7.24 8.50
N ALA A 149 -19.59 -8.07 9.30
CA ALA A 149 -18.23 -7.79 9.76
C ALA A 149 -17.22 -7.61 8.60
N TYR A 150 -17.22 -8.50 7.60
CA TYR A 150 -16.35 -8.36 6.42
C TYR A 150 -16.70 -7.13 5.57
N GLY A 151 -18.00 -6.83 5.42
CA GLY A 151 -18.46 -5.65 4.71
C GLY A 151 -17.98 -4.35 5.37
N LEU A 152 -18.06 -4.27 6.70
CA LEU A 152 -17.55 -3.14 7.48
C LEU A 152 -16.02 -3.06 7.42
N HIS A 153 -15.33 -4.20 7.60
CA HIS A 153 -13.87 -4.28 7.54
C HIS A 153 -13.33 -3.73 6.21
N GLY A 154 -13.91 -4.15 5.08
CA GLY A 154 -13.53 -3.64 3.78
C GLY A 154 -13.76 -2.12 3.66
N ARG A 155 -14.85 -1.57 4.20
CA ARG A 155 -15.08 -0.11 4.16
C ARG A 155 -14.06 0.65 5.01
N GLU A 156 -13.78 0.17 6.21
CA GLU A 156 -12.85 0.79 7.15
C GLU A 156 -11.41 0.79 6.61
N MET A 157 -10.94 -0.35 6.10
CA MET A 157 -9.60 -0.44 5.50
C MET A 157 -9.45 0.49 4.29
N ILE A 158 -10.44 0.52 3.39
CA ILE A 158 -10.40 1.40 2.21
C ILE A 158 -10.41 2.87 2.62
N ALA A 159 -11.22 3.26 3.62
CA ALA A 159 -11.22 4.61 4.15
C ALA A 159 -9.85 5.00 4.73
N TRP A 160 -9.21 4.11 5.49
CA TRP A 160 -7.88 4.33 6.06
C TRP A 160 -6.78 4.47 4.99
N LEU A 161 -6.76 3.55 4.02
CA LEU A 161 -5.80 3.58 2.91
C LEU A 161 -5.97 4.84 2.06
N THR A 162 -7.20 5.19 1.71
CA THR A 162 -7.52 6.38 0.91
C THR A 162 -7.16 7.66 1.67
N HIS A 163 -7.40 7.70 2.98
CA HIS A 163 -7.05 8.87 3.79
C HIS A 163 -5.53 9.11 3.79
N LEU A 164 -4.73 8.08 4.02
CA LEU A 164 -3.25 8.17 3.97
C LEU A 164 -2.71 8.41 2.54
N GLN A 165 -3.41 7.93 1.53
CA GLN A 165 -3.12 8.22 0.12
C GLN A 165 -3.28 9.72 -0.17
N HIS A 166 -4.26 10.39 0.42
CA HIS A 166 -4.47 11.83 0.25
C HIS A 166 -3.46 12.72 0.98
N THR A 167 -2.55 12.18 1.80
CA THR A 167 -1.46 12.94 2.43
C THR A 167 -0.39 13.34 1.38
N ARG A 168 -0.70 14.30 0.51
CA ARG A 168 0.05 14.56 -0.74
C ARG A 168 1.54 14.81 -0.57
N ALA A 169 1.94 15.50 0.50
CA ALA A 169 3.33 15.90 0.71
C ALA A 169 4.25 14.78 1.26
N LYS A 170 3.70 13.62 1.64
CA LYS A 170 4.45 12.54 2.29
C LYS A 170 4.46 11.26 1.46
N ASN A 171 5.59 10.58 1.38
CA ASN A 171 5.60 9.18 0.96
C ASN A 171 4.87 8.33 2.01
N VAL A 172 4.06 7.38 1.57
CA VAL A 172 3.42 6.41 2.46
C VAL A 172 3.71 5.02 1.92
N ILE A 173 4.45 4.25 2.71
CA ILE A 173 4.91 2.92 2.34
C ILE A 173 4.21 1.92 3.26
N PHE A 174 3.31 1.12 2.70
CA PHE A 174 2.71 -0.01 3.39
C PHE A 174 3.56 -1.24 3.12
N VAL A 175 3.94 -1.98 4.15
CA VAL A 175 4.50 -3.32 3.97
C VAL A 175 3.52 -4.38 4.45
N GLY A 176 3.51 -5.54 3.80
CA GLY A 176 2.60 -6.64 4.14
C GLY A 176 3.13 -8.00 3.73
N ILE A 177 2.53 -9.06 4.28
CA ILE A 177 2.88 -10.43 3.93
C ILE A 177 2.27 -10.79 2.57
N LEU A 178 3.02 -11.53 1.75
CA LEU A 178 2.53 -12.16 0.53
C LEU A 178 2.40 -13.67 0.75
N ASP A 179 1.19 -14.19 0.62
CA ASP A 179 0.93 -15.63 0.68
C ASP A 179 1.08 -16.25 -0.71
N GLU A 180 1.59 -17.48 -0.74
CA GLU A 180 1.55 -18.36 -1.90
C GLU A 180 0.41 -19.36 -1.71
N LYS A 181 -0.50 -19.44 -2.68
CA LYS A 181 -1.66 -20.33 -2.66
C LYS A 181 -1.79 -21.06 -4.00
N PHE A 182 -2.62 -22.08 -4.01
CA PHE A 182 -3.05 -22.75 -5.23
C PHE A 182 -4.50 -22.37 -5.53
N ASP A 183 -4.79 -22.04 -6.79
CA ASP A 183 -6.18 -21.90 -7.25
C ASP A 183 -6.84 -23.27 -7.49
N ASP A 184 -8.12 -23.26 -7.89
CA ASP A 184 -8.90 -24.48 -8.15
C ASP A 184 -8.33 -25.35 -9.29
N PHE A 185 -7.41 -24.80 -10.10
CA PHE A 185 -6.71 -25.48 -11.19
C PHE A 185 -5.28 -25.87 -10.83
N ASN A 186 -4.94 -25.86 -9.53
CA ASN A 186 -3.61 -26.16 -9.01
C ASN A 186 -2.51 -25.25 -9.57
N ARG A 187 -2.87 -24.01 -9.95
CA ARG A 187 -1.91 -22.99 -10.36
C ARG A 187 -1.50 -22.16 -9.17
N LYS A 188 -0.21 -21.90 -9.09
CA LYS A 188 0.38 -21.05 -8.06
C LYS A 188 -0.08 -19.60 -8.25
N ILE A 189 -0.66 -19.02 -7.21
CA ILE A 189 -1.08 -17.63 -7.14
C ILE A 189 -0.47 -16.96 -5.91
N PHE A 190 -0.19 -15.67 -6.03
CA PHE A 190 0.36 -14.86 -4.95
C PHE A 190 -0.65 -13.82 -4.51
N VAL A 191 -0.95 -13.78 -3.21
CA VAL A 191 -2.05 -12.95 -2.69
C VAL A 191 -1.57 -12.21 -1.44
N PRO A 192 -1.74 -10.87 -1.37
CA PRO A 192 -1.51 -10.14 -0.13
C PRO A 192 -2.31 -10.72 1.03
N GLN A 193 -1.64 -10.95 2.16
CA GLN A 193 -2.31 -11.43 3.37
C GLN A 193 -2.98 -10.25 4.07
N ILE A 194 -4.25 -10.02 3.73
CA ILE A 194 -5.13 -9.04 4.35
C ILE A 194 -6.47 -9.72 4.59
N ASP A 195 -7.09 -9.50 5.75
CA ASP A 195 -8.41 -10.04 6.05
C ASP A 195 -9.47 -9.56 5.03
N GLY A 196 -10.29 -10.49 4.53
CA GLY A 196 -11.28 -10.20 3.49
C GLY A 196 -10.69 -9.92 2.10
N SER A 197 -11.55 -9.97 1.07
CA SER A 197 -11.11 -9.81 -0.33
C SER A 197 -11.08 -8.35 -0.80
N LYS A 198 -11.97 -7.49 -0.29
CA LYS A 198 -12.17 -6.13 -0.80
C LYS A 198 -10.90 -5.29 -0.77
N THR A 199 -10.19 -5.29 0.37
CA THR A 199 -8.99 -4.48 0.56
C THR A 199 -7.90 -4.85 -0.44
N GLY A 200 -7.61 -6.15 -0.60
CA GLY A 200 -6.60 -6.62 -1.55
C GLY A 200 -6.94 -6.30 -3.01
N LEU A 201 -8.22 -6.35 -3.38
CA LEU A 201 -8.69 -6.05 -4.74
C LEU A 201 -8.61 -4.56 -5.09
N GLU A 202 -8.93 -3.67 -4.15
CA GLU A 202 -8.99 -2.23 -4.40
C GLU A 202 -7.66 -1.52 -4.12
N LEU A 203 -6.77 -2.09 -3.30
CA LEU A 203 -5.48 -1.50 -2.95
C LEU A 203 -4.66 -1.06 -4.18
N PRO A 204 -4.52 -1.86 -5.26
CA PRO A 204 -3.82 -1.41 -6.46
C PRO A 204 -4.46 -0.21 -7.16
N GLY A 205 -5.75 0.07 -6.94
CA GLY A 205 -6.41 1.28 -7.42
C GLY A 205 -6.02 2.53 -6.62
N ILE A 206 -5.75 2.34 -5.32
CA ILE A 206 -5.50 3.40 -4.34
C ILE A 206 -4.03 3.85 -4.37
N VAL A 207 -3.08 2.94 -4.24
CA VAL A 207 -1.64 3.30 -4.21
C VAL A 207 -1.10 3.62 -5.60
N ASP A 208 0.05 4.27 -5.71
CA ASP A 208 0.73 4.46 -7.00
C ASP A 208 1.46 3.16 -7.39
N GLU A 209 2.20 2.60 -6.45
CA GLU A 209 3.09 1.47 -6.64
C GLU A 209 2.62 0.23 -5.87
N VAL A 210 2.65 -0.93 -6.51
CA VAL A 210 2.59 -2.24 -5.83
C VAL A 210 3.87 -2.97 -6.18
N LEU A 211 4.66 -3.32 -5.17
CA LEU A 211 5.97 -3.93 -5.33
C LEU A 211 5.97 -5.29 -4.65
N THR A 212 6.53 -6.30 -5.30
CA THR A 212 6.83 -7.57 -4.63
C THR A 212 8.31 -7.66 -4.29
N LEU A 213 8.64 -7.72 -3.00
CA LEU A 213 9.97 -8.04 -2.49
C LEU A 213 10.12 -9.57 -2.44
N THR A 214 11.02 -10.10 -3.26
CA THR A 214 11.29 -11.55 -3.35
C THR A 214 12.77 -11.82 -3.59
N SER A 215 13.15 -13.10 -3.65
CA SER A 215 14.49 -13.55 -3.99
C SER A 215 14.47 -14.24 -5.35
N LEU A 216 15.20 -13.71 -6.33
CA LEU A 216 15.35 -14.29 -7.66
C LEU A 216 16.83 -14.60 -7.94
N PRO A 217 17.15 -15.69 -8.67
CA PRO A 217 18.52 -15.97 -9.05
C PRO A 217 19.05 -14.91 -10.04
N ASP A 218 20.31 -14.50 -9.87
CA ASP A 218 21.06 -13.75 -10.88
C ASP A 218 21.55 -14.68 -12.02
N ASP A 219 22.32 -14.12 -12.96
CA ASP A 219 22.88 -14.84 -14.11
C ASP A 219 23.80 -16.03 -13.72
N LYS A 220 24.26 -16.06 -12.47
CA LYS A 220 25.09 -17.13 -11.90
C LYS A 220 24.30 -18.09 -11.00
N GLY A 221 22.98 -17.91 -10.92
CA GLY A 221 22.11 -18.71 -10.07
C GLY A 221 22.11 -18.29 -8.60
N VAL A 222 22.77 -17.19 -8.24
CA VAL A 222 22.84 -16.74 -6.84
C VAL A 222 21.56 -15.97 -6.50
N PRO A 223 20.82 -16.36 -5.45
CA PRO A 223 19.60 -15.65 -5.07
C PRO A 223 19.91 -14.21 -4.62
N GLN A 224 19.27 -13.25 -5.29
CA GLN A 224 19.32 -11.82 -4.98
C GLN A 224 17.94 -11.36 -4.55
N ARG A 225 17.90 -10.55 -3.48
CA ARG A 225 16.67 -9.84 -3.11
C ARG A 225 16.43 -8.73 -4.11
N VAL A 226 15.21 -8.65 -4.63
CA VAL A 226 14.79 -7.68 -5.65
C VAL A 226 13.35 -7.22 -5.40
N PHE A 227 13.01 -6.06 -5.92
CA PHE A 227 11.63 -5.67 -6.16
C PHE A 227 11.21 -6.11 -7.56
N VAL A 228 10.04 -6.72 -7.67
CA VAL A 228 9.31 -6.89 -8.93
C VAL A 228 8.30 -5.75 -9.02
N CYS A 229 8.41 -4.94 -10.08
CA CYS A 229 7.69 -3.67 -10.18
C CYS A 229 6.57 -3.68 -11.22
N HIS A 230 6.61 -4.56 -12.23
CA HIS A 230 5.66 -4.54 -13.34
C HIS A 230 4.58 -5.62 -13.23
N THR A 231 3.36 -5.27 -13.58
CA THR A 231 2.21 -6.20 -13.64
C THR A 231 2.47 -7.35 -14.61
N GLN A 232 3.09 -7.06 -15.76
CA GLN A 232 3.52 -8.07 -16.71
C GLN A 232 4.89 -8.61 -16.30
N ASN A 233 4.90 -9.56 -15.38
CA ASN A 233 6.09 -10.30 -14.98
C ASN A 233 5.89 -11.80 -15.17
N SER A 234 6.98 -12.54 -15.44
CA SER A 234 6.95 -13.97 -15.74
C SER A 234 6.68 -14.86 -14.51
N TRP A 235 6.73 -14.30 -13.31
CA TRP A 235 6.61 -15.05 -12.06
C TRP A 235 5.20 -15.01 -11.45
N GLY A 236 4.29 -14.19 -11.99
CA GLY A 236 2.92 -14.05 -11.48
C GLY A 236 2.82 -13.27 -10.17
N TYR A 237 3.85 -12.51 -9.80
CA TYR A 237 3.81 -11.69 -8.59
C TYR A 237 2.89 -10.48 -8.78
N PRO A 238 2.12 -10.07 -7.75
CA PRO A 238 1.35 -8.83 -7.80
C PRO A 238 2.31 -7.65 -7.81
N ALA A 239 2.29 -6.89 -8.90
CA ALA A 239 3.12 -5.70 -9.04
C ALA A 239 2.43 -4.69 -9.96
N LYS A 240 2.80 -3.43 -9.81
CA LYS A 240 2.26 -2.30 -10.58
C LYS A 240 3.17 -1.10 -10.40
N ASP A 241 3.59 -0.55 -11.52
CA ASP A 241 4.27 0.75 -11.59
C ASP A 241 3.37 1.76 -12.30
N ARG A 242 2.75 2.66 -11.52
CA ARG A 242 1.98 3.78 -12.10
C ARG A 242 2.92 4.92 -12.45
N SER A 243 4.04 5.02 -11.73
CA SER A 243 5.05 6.02 -12.00
C SER A 243 5.67 5.86 -13.37
N GLY A 244 5.63 4.67 -14.00
CA GLY A 244 6.16 4.28 -15.32
C GLY A 244 7.64 4.61 -15.50
N ARG A 245 8.42 4.45 -14.43
CA ARG A 245 9.85 4.80 -14.36
C ARG A 245 10.69 3.65 -13.84
N LEU A 246 10.09 2.67 -13.20
CA LEU A 246 10.80 1.55 -12.63
C LEU A 246 11.09 0.52 -13.73
N ASP A 247 12.21 -0.16 -13.61
CA ASP A 247 12.48 -1.33 -14.41
C ASP A 247 11.65 -2.52 -13.91
N LEU A 248 11.59 -3.62 -14.68
CA LEU A 248 10.87 -4.82 -14.25
C LEU A 248 11.35 -5.31 -12.87
N LEU A 249 12.67 -5.25 -12.67
CA LEU A 249 13.36 -5.56 -11.44
C LEU A 249 14.15 -4.35 -10.94
N GLU A 250 13.96 -4.00 -9.67
CA GLU A 250 14.75 -2.96 -9.00
C GLU A 250 15.52 -3.56 -7.81
N PRO A 251 16.68 -3.01 -7.46
CA PRO A 251 17.32 -3.29 -6.18
C PRO A 251 16.36 -2.98 -5.01
N PRO A 252 16.40 -3.74 -3.90
CA PRO A 252 15.49 -3.58 -2.77
C PRO A 252 15.87 -2.38 -1.89
N HIS A 253 15.82 -1.17 -2.46
CA HIS A 253 16.24 0.08 -1.83
C HIS A 253 15.15 1.15 -2.01
N LEU A 254 14.35 1.39 -0.98
CA LEU A 254 13.21 2.31 -1.06
C LEU A 254 13.61 3.76 -1.31
N GLY A 255 14.69 4.26 -0.68
CA GLY A 255 15.16 5.63 -0.92
C GLY A 255 15.44 5.92 -2.41
N ARG A 256 16.29 5.10 -3.04
CA ARG A 256 16.60 5.18 -4.48
C ARG A 256 15.36 4.97 -5.36
N LEU A 257 14.47 4.05 -5.01
CA LEU A 257 13.23 3.82 -5.75
C LEU A 257 12.33 5.05 -5.71
N ILE A 258 12.14 5.66 -4.54
CA ILE A 258 11.37 6.92 -4.38
C ILE A 258 12.02 8.06 -5.17
N GLU A 259 13.35 8.18 -5.12
CA GLU A 259 14.09 9.17 -5.91
C GLU A 259 13.88 8.97 -7.40
N LYS A 260 14.00 7.74 -7.91
CA LYS A 260 13.76 7.39 -9.32
C LYS A 260 12.35 7.77 -9.75
N ILE A 261 11.33 7.43 -8.95
CA ILE A 261 9.92 7.78 -9.22
C ILE A 261 9.71 9.29 -9.35
N ARG A 262 10.40 10.08 -8.53
CA ARG A 262 10.25 11.54 -8.48
C ARG A 262 10.96 12.28 -9.62
N GLN A 263 11.88 11.63 -10.32
CA GLN A 263 12.60 12.28 -11.42
C GLN A 263 11.62 12.76 -12.50
N PRO A 264 11.85 13.92 -13.14
CA PRO A 264 11.08 14.32 -14.29
C PRO A 264 11.14 13.22 -15.36
N LEU A 265 9.98 12.79 -15.86
CA LEU A 265 9.93 11.95 -17.05
C LEU A 265 9.29 12.79 -18.16
N PRO A 266 10.03 13.12 -19.23
CA PRO A 266 9.47 13.80 -20.39
C PRO A 266 8.28 13.01 -20.93
N ILE A 267 7.23 13.70 -21.36
CA ILE A 267 6.04 13.05 -21.92
C ILE A 267 6.40 12.19 -23.15
N ASP A 268 7.40 12.62 -23.92
CA ASP A 268 7.91 11.94 -25.11
C ASP A 268 8.63 10.61 -24.79
N ALA A 269 9.04 10.40 -23.53
CA ALA A 269 9.57 9.12 -23.08
C ALA A 269 8.45 8.06 -22.86
N ARG A 270 7.18 8.45 -23.05
CA ARG A 270 6.01 7.56 -23.08
C ARG A 270 5.18 7.80 -24.33
N PRO A 271 5.65 7.32 -25.50
CA PRO A 271 4.83 7.40 -26.69
C PRO A 271 3.52 6.64 -26.45
N LEU A 272 2.40 7.36 -26.54
CA LEU A 272 1.09 6.74 -26.55
C LEU A 272 0.96 6.00 -27.89
N VAL A 273 0.98 4.67 -27.84
CA VAL A 273 0.70 3.86 -29.03
C VAL A 273 -0.82 3.89 -29.25
N THR A 274 -1.25 4.69 -30.22
CA THR A 274 -2.67 4.81 -30.61
C THR A 274 -3.06 3.88 -31.74
N ASP A 275 -2.07 3.33 -32.45
CA ASP A 275 -2.31 2.40 -33.55
C ASP A 275 -2.77 1.04 -33.02
N ALA A 276 -3.74 0.44 -33.70
CA ALA A 276 -4.26 -0.87 -33.31
C ALA A 276 -3.12 -1.92 -33.36
N PRO A 277 -2.77 -2.56 -32.23
CA PRO A 277 -1.75 -3.59 -32.24
C PRO A 277 -2.24 -4.78 -33.07
N ARG A 278 -1.33 -5.40 -33.83
CA ARG A 278 -1.59 -6.72 -34.41
C ARG A 278 -1.63 -7.72 -33.25
N VAL A 279 -2.84 -8.14 -32.87
CA VAL A 279 -3.03 -9.23 -31.91
C VAL A 279 -2.82 -10.54 -32.69
N PRO A 280 -1.77 -11.33 -32.40
CA PRO A 280 -1.60 -12.63 -33.04
C PRO A 280 -2.83 -13.50 -32.72
N ALA A 281 -3.32 -14.23 -33.72
CA ALA A 281 -4.34 -15.25 -33.45
C ALA A 281 -3.77 -16.25 -32.43
N PRO A 282 -4.57 -16.71 -31.45
CA PRO A 282 -4.12 -17.71 -30.50
C PRO A 282 -3.59 -18.93 -31.27
N ALA A 283 -2.41 -19.43 -30.88
CA ALA A 283 -1.83 -20.61 -31.49
C ALA A 283 -2.85 -21.76 -31.42
N ALA A 284 -3.14 -22.37 -32.57
CA ALA A 284 -4.03 -23.53 -32.62
C ALA A 284 -3.50 -24.58 -31.64
N THR A 285 -4.34 -25.03 -30.72
CA THR A 285 -4.03 -26.17 -29.85
C THR A 285 -3.64 -27.33 -30.75
N PRO A 286 -2.50 -28.01 -30.50
CA PRO A 286 -2.17 -29.21 -31.26
C PRO A 286 -3.33 -30.18 -31.10
N GLN A 287 -3.94 -30.55 -32.23
CA GLN A 287 -4.96 -31.60 -32.26
C GLN A 287 -4.29 -32.86 -31.70
N SER A 288 -4.88 -33.42 -30.64
CA SER A 288 -4.49 -34.75 -30.18
C SER A 288 -4.79 -35.72 -31.32
N ASP A 289 -3.76 -36.35 -31.88
CA ASP A 289 -3.91 -37.44 -32.83
C ASP A 289 -4.77 -38.53 -32.18
N PRO A 290 -5.90 -38.94 -32.78
CA PRO A 290 -6.78 -39.96 -32.21
C PRO A 290 -6.26 -41.39 -32.45
N THR A 291 -4.97 -41.56 -32.75
CA THR A 291 -4.32 -42.87 -32.92
C THR A 291 -3.26 -43.08 -31.85
N ASN A 292 -3.72 -43.50 -30.67
CA ASN A 292 -2.97 -44.35 -29.74
C ASN A 292 -3.96 -45.12 -28.85
#